data_AF-A0AAT9FN45-F1
#
_entry.id   AF-A0AAT9FN45-F1
#
_cell.length_a   1.000
_cell.length_b   1.000
_cell.length_c   1.000
_cell.angle_alpha   90.00
_cell.angle_beta   90.00
_cell.angle_gamma   90.00
#
_symmetry.space_group_name_H-M   'P 1'
#
loop_
_entity.id
_entity.type
_entity.pdbx_description
1 polymer ?
#
loop_
_entity_poly.entity_id
_entity_poly.type
_entity_poly.pdbx_seq_one_letter_code
_entity_poly.pdbx_strand_id
1 'polypeptide(L)'
;MNLDQLGNLESKLEVSFPSQYRDLVISHPFPKSDSSDFELCSNYELLLQENRELRENGFFGREWNKSWFAIGFDGCGNEYFITTDPFDGRIYFADHEDEFHTEDLGKNVHYGSFQEYVDYLRELEEDTRRDELLMEERIKNRKWWQFWIPKQQ
;
A
#
# COMPACT_ATOMS: atom_id res chain seq x y z
N MET A 1 7.23 5.18 9.43
CA MET A 1 8.59 4.59 9.47
C MET A 1 9.64 5.67 9.71
N ASN A 2 10.79 5.37 10.33
CA ASN A 2 11.93 6.29 10.46
C ASN A 2 13.22 5.70 9.84
N LEU A 3 14.30 6.49 9.82
CA LEU A 3 15.60 6.09 9.24
C LEU A 3 16.19 4.81 9.84
N ASP A 4 16.13 4.67 11.17
CA ASP A 4 16.68 3.49 11.86
C ASP A 4 15.88 2.24 11.51
N GLN A 5 14.54 2.34 11.47
CA GLN A 5 13.65 1.27 11.05
C GLN A 5 13.90 0.87 9.60
N LEU A 6 14.10 1.84 8.71
CA LEU A 6 14.37 1.60 7.30
C LEU A 6 15.72 0.89 7.10
N GLY A 7 16.77 1.33 7.78
CA GLY A 7 18.07 0.64 7.75
C GLY A 7 18.01 -0.77 8.34
N ASN A 8 17.18 -0.98 9.37
CA ASN A 8 16.92 -2.31 9.91
C ASN A 8 16.17 -3.21 8.92
N LEU A 9 15.22 -2.69 8.15
CA LEU A 9 14.57 -3.46 7.07
C LEU A 9 15.59 -3.88 6.01
N GLU A 10 16.41 -2.95 5.52
CA GLU A 10 17.46 -3.23 4.53
C GLU A 10 18.41 -4.34 5.01
N SER A 11 18.84 -4.25 6.27
CA SER A 11 19.72 -5.25 6.88
C SER A 11 19.04 -6.61 7.04
N LYS A 12 17.83 -6.65 7.62
CA LYS A 12 17.11 -7.90 7.91
C LYS A 12 16.62 -8.62 6.66
N LEU A 13 16.36 -7.88 5.59
CA LEU A 13 15.89 -8.40 4.31
C LEU A 13 17.02 -8.47 3.29
N GLU A 14 18.26 -8.10 3.64
CA GLU A 14 19.42 -8.14 2.74
C GLU A 14 19.15 -7.41 1.40
N VAL A 15 18.51 -6.24 1.47
CA VAL A 15 18.17 -5.40 0.30
C VAL A 15 18.71 -3.99 0.45
N SER A 16 18.87 -3.31 -0.68
CA SER A 16 19.10 -1.87 -0.71
C SER A 16 17.93 -1.20 -1.41
N PHE A 17 17.31 -0.24 -0.73
CA PHE A 17 16.15 0.46 -1.28
C PHE A 17 16.57 1.58 -2.25
N PRO A 18 15.84 1.76 -3.36
CA PRO A 18 15.99 2.93 -4.21
C PRO A 18 15.82 4.22 -3.41
N SER A 19 16.55 5.28 -3.76
CA SER A 19 16.50 6.55 -3.03
C SER A 19 15.08 7.16 -3.05
N GLN A 20 14.35 6.97 -4.15
CA GLN A 20 12.97 7.44 -4.29
C GLN A 20 12.05 6.84 -3.22
N TYR A 21 12.17 5.54 -2.96
CA TYR A 21 11.38 4.88 -1.92
C TYR A 21 11.76 5.38 -0.53
N ARG A 22 13.08 5.50 -0.27
CA ARG A 22 13.59 6.02 1.00
C ARG A 22 13.05 7.43 1.29
N ASP A 23 13.16 8.32 0.31
CA ASP A 23 12.70 9.71 0.44
C ASP A 23 11.19 9.77 0.66
N LEU A 24 10.42 8.94 -0.06
CA LEU A 24 8.97 8.85 0.09
C LEU A 24 8.55 8.41 1.50
N VAL A 25 9.11 7.32 2.02
CA VAL A 25 8.68 6.79 3.33
C VAL A 25 9.19 7.57 4.52
N ILE A 26 10.28 8.31 4.37
CA ILE A 26 10.81 9.21 5.41
C ILE A 26 10.02 10.52 5.44
N SER A 27 9.80 11.13 4.27
CA SER A 27 9.04 12.37 4.19
C SER A 27 7.57 12.16 4.51
N HIS A 28 7.05 10.98 4.16
CA HIS A 28 5.67 10.51 4.36
C HIS A 28 4.67 11.67 4.33
N PRO A 29 4.45 12.29 3.15
CA PRO A 29 3.71 13.53 3.03
C PRO A 29 2.20 13.39 3.28
N PHE A 30 1.75 12.19 3.68
CA PHE A 30 0.35 11.84 3.89
C PHE A 30 0.03 11.86 5.40
N PRO A 31 -1.16 12.32 5.80
CA PRO A 31 -1.67 12.15 7.15
C PRO A 31 -1.74 10.67 7.50
N LYS A 32 -1.56 10.37 8.78
CA LYS A 32 -1.86 9.03 9.28
C LYS A 32 -3.38 8.86 9.29
N SER A 33 -3.89 8.06 8.37
CA SER A 33 -5.27 7.57 8.40
C SER A 33 -5.25 6.04 8.42
N ASP A 34 -6.29 5.43 8.98
CA ASP A 34 -6.38 3.97 9.08
C ASP A 34 -6.48 3.30 7.69
N SER A 35 -6.90 4.02 6.64
CA SER A 35 -6.99 3.51 5.27
C SER A 35 -5.77 3.81 4.41
N SER A 36 -5.19 5.00 4.49
CA SER A 36 -4.03 5.40 3.67
C SER A 36 -2.72 4.70 4.03
N ASP A 37 -2.68 4.03 5.19
CA ASP A 37 -1.53 3.24 5.63
C ASP A 37 -1.46 1.86 4.92
N PHE A 38 -2.43 1.50 4.08
CA PHE A 38 -2.42 0.22 3.37
C PHE A 38 -1.61 0.30 2.08
N GLU A 39 -1.96 1.20 1.16
CA GLU A 39 -1.33 1.29 -0.15
C GLU A 39 0.15 1.67 -0.04
N LEU A 40 0.51 2.56 0.88
CA LEU A 40 1.89 2.82 1.27
C LEU A 40 2.11 2.51 2.75
N CYS A 41 2.47 1.27 3.04
CA CYS A 41 2.64 0.79 4.41
C CYS A 41 3.82 1.46 5.11
N SER A 42 3.53 2.28 6.12
CA SER A 42 4.53 2.97 6.94
C SER A 42 4.91 2.20 8.21
N ASN A 43 4.27 1.05 8.44
CA ASN A 43 4.47 0.17 9.60
C ASN A 43 5.63 -0.80 9.37
N TYR A 44 6.67 -0.65 10.19
CA TYR A 44 7.90 -1.45 10.11
C TYR A 44 7.68 -2.95 10.34
N GLU A 45 6.91 -3.33 11.36
CA GLU A 45 6.73 -4.76 11.70
C GLU A 45 5.90 -5.45 10.62
N LEU A 46 4.88 -4.76 10.10
CA LEU A 46 4.04 -5.27 9.03
C LEU A 46 4.82 -5.46 7.73
N LEU A 47 5.58 -4.45 7.29
CA LEU A 47 6.45 -4.58 6.11
C LEU A 47 7.46 -5.71 6.25
N LEU A 48 8.07 -5.85 7.43
CA LEU A 48 9.06 -6.91 7.68
C LEU A 48 8.42 -8.30 7.62
N GLN A 49 7.25 -8.45 8.24
CA GLN A 49 6.51 -9.71 8.24
C GLN A 49 6.07 -10.07 6.82
N GLU A 50 5.38 -9.17 6.14
CA GLU A 50 4.82 -9.41 4.80
C GLU A 50 5.92 -9.81 3.80
N ASN A 51 7.01 -9.03 3.76
CA ASN A 51 8.12 -9.34 2.85
C ASN A 51 8.84 -10.65 3.20
N ARG A 52 8.81 -11.11 4.46
CA ARG A 52 9.34 -12.44 4.81
C ARG A 52 8.40 -13.52 4.31
N GLU A 53 7.10 -13.37 4.57
CA GLU A 53 6.09 -14.34 4.15
C GLU A 53 6.07 -14.49 2.63
N LEU A 54 6.12 -13.39 1.88
CA LEU A 54 6.21 -13.41 0.41
C LEU A 54 7.47 -14.13 -0.07
N ARG A 55 8.63 -13.93 0.58
CA ARG A 55 9.88 -14.59 0.18
C ARG A 55 9.93 -16.07 0.54
N GLU A 56 9.28 -16.46 1.64
CA GLU A 56 9.26 -17.84 2.12
C GLU A 56 8.23 -18.69 1.37
N ASN A 57 7.04 -18.11 1.12
CA ASN A 57 5.88 -18.83 0.59
C ASN A 57 5.55 -18.48 -0.86
N GLY A 58 6.12 -17.39 -1.39
CA GLY A 58 5.72 -16.82 -2.67
C GLY A 58 4.42 -16.01 -2.57
N PHE A 59 3.89 -15.65 -3.73
CA PHE A 59 2.60 -14.97 -3.89
C PHE A 59 1.64 -15.88 -4.66
N PHE A 60 0.59 -16.37 -3.98
CA PHE A 60 -0.43 -17.26 -4.56
C PHE A 60 0.13 -18.44 -5.37
N GLY A 61 1.15 -19.12 -4.80
CA GLY A 61 1.80 -20.28 -5.41
C GLY A 61 2.84 -19.95 -6.47
N ARG A 62 3.15 -18.67 -6.70
CA ARG A 62 4.21 -18.19 -7.59
C ARG A 62 5.40 -17.70 -6.76
N GLU A 63 6.61 -17.91 -7.26
CA GLU A 63 7.82 -17.48 -6.56
C GLU A 63 7.90 -15.94 -6.47
N TRP A 64 8.21 -15.42 -5.28
CA TRP A 64 8.49 -14.01 -5.10
C TRP A 64 10.00 -13.75 -5.22
N ASN A 65 10.39 -12.91 -6.18
CA ASN A 65 11.81 -12.64 -6.40
C ASN A 65 12.42 -11.92 -5.18
N LYS A 66 13.65 -12.30 -4.78
CA LYS A 66 14.36 -11.66 -3.67
C LYS A 66 14.68 -10.18 -3.90
N SER A 67 14.76 -9.77 -5.16
CA SER A 67 14.93 -8.38 -5.59
C SER A 67 13.62 -7.60 -5.64
N TRP A 68 12.49 -8.20 -5.23
CA TRP A 68 11.21 -7.50 -5.07
C TRP A 68 10.94 -7.20 -3.60
N PHE A 69 10.28 -6.08 -3.37
CA PHE A 69 9.91 -5.62 -2.05
C PHE A 69 8.51 -5.03 -2.06
N ALA A 70 7.59 -5.65 -1.30
CA ALA A 70 6.24 -5.14 -1.09
C ALA A 70 6.31 -3.85 -0.25
N ILE A 71 5.62 -2.82 -0.72
CA ILE A 71 5.59 -1.47 -0.13
C ILE A 71 4.21 -1.10 0.42
N GLY A 72 3.20 -1.92 0.14
CA GLY A 72 1.84 -1.79 0.65
C GLY A 72 0.88 -2.70 -0.11
N PHE A 73 -0.39 -2.64 0.24
CA PHE A 73 -1.41 -3.59 -0.17
C PHE A 73 -2.78 -2.90 -0.18
N ASP A 74 -3.78 -3.52 -0.81
CA ASP A 74 -5.14 -2.97 -0.92
C ASP A 74 -6.14 -3.56 0.09
N GLY A 75 -5.64 -4.40 1.01
CA GLY A 75 -6.45 -5.12 1.99
C GLY A 75 -7.27 -6.28 1.42
N CYS A 76 -7.15 -6.57 0.12
CA CYS A 76 -7.83 -7.67 -0.57
C CYS A 76 -6.86 -8.79 -0.99
N GLY A 77 -5.63 -8.79 -0.48
CA GLY A 77 -4.62 -9.80 -0.79
C GLY A 77 -3.76 -9.45 -2.01
N ASN A 78 -3.81 -8.19 -2.47
CA ASN A 78 -2.93 -7.69 -3.53
C ASN A 78 -1.78 -6.86 -2.94
N GLU A 79 -0.64 -6.87 -3.63
CA GLU A 79 0.58 -6.20 -3.18
C GLU A 79 1.05 -5.14 -4.17
N TYR A 80 1.24 -3.91 -3.70
CA TYR A 80 2.09 -2.92 -4.37
C TYR A 80 3.55 -3.23 -4.03
N PHE A 81 4.40 -3.31 -5.05
CA PHE A 81 5.80 -3.64 -4.84
C PHE A 81 6.74 -2.88 -5.77
N ILE A 82 8.02 -2.86 -5.40
CA ILE A 82 9.11 -2.27 -6.16
C ILE A 82 10.20 -3.30 -6.40
N THR A 83 11.08 -3.03 -7.35
CA THR A 83 12.35 -3.73 -7.44
C THR A 83 13.42 -3.02 -6.60
N THR A 84 14.43 -3.76 -6.18
CA THR A 84 15.61 -3.20 -5.50
C THR A 84 16.63 -2.61 -6.49
N ASP A 85 16.28 -2.50 -7.78
CA ASP A 85 17.12 -1.85 -8.78
C ASP A 85 17.05 -0.33 -8.59
N PRO A 86 18.17 0.36 -8.31
CA PRO A 86 18.18 1.80 -8.09
C PRO A 86 17.78 2.63 -9.34
N PHE A 87 17.79 2.03 -10.52
CA PHE A 87 17.40 2.69 -11.77
C PHE A 87 15.95 2.42 -12.17
N ASP A 88 15.26 1.51 -11.49
CA ASP A 88 13.87 1.20 -11.74
C ASP A 88 12.97 2.08 -10.88
N GLY A 89 12.33 3.05 -11.52
CA GLY A 89 11.42 3.99 -10.86
C GLY A 89 9.96 3.55 -10.86
N ARG A 90 9.64 2.36 -11.36
CA ARG A 90 8.26 1.88 -11.54
C ARG A 90 7.72 1.25 -10.26
N ILE A 91 6.40 1.29 -10.12
CA ILE A 91 5.66 0.58 -9.09
C ILE A 91 4.86 -0.52 -9.77
N TYR A 92 4.89 -1.70 -9.17
CA TYR A 92 4.24 -2.89 -9.68
C TYR A 92 3.10 -3.29 -8.77
N PHE A 93 2.16 -4.05 -9.32
CA PHE A 93 1.02 -4.58 -8.60
C PHE A 93 0.94 -6.08 -8.83
N ALA A 94 0.89 -6.84 -7.74
CA ALA A 94 0.64 -8.26 -7.76
C ALA A 94 -0.84 -8.47 -7.42
N ASP A 95 -1.62 -8.79 -8.46
CA ASP A 95 -3.04 -9.13 -8.33
C ASP A 95 -3.19 -10.64 -8.11
N HIS A 96 -3.93 -11.02 -7.06
CA HIS A 96 -4.18 -12.41 -6.73
C HIS A 96 -5.32 -13.05 -7.53
N GLU A 97 -6.24 -12.24 -8.07
CA GLU A 97 -7.34 -12.69 -8.92
C GLU A 97 -6.92 -12.80 -10.39
N ASP A 98 -5.98 -11.96 -10.81
CA ASP A 98 -5.46 -11.90 -12.17
C ASP A 98 -4.09 -12.61 -12.32
N GLU A 99 -3.59 -12.66 -13.57
CA GLU A 99 -2.33 -13.34 -13.85
C GLU A 99 -1.13 -12.52 -13.34
N PHE A 100 -0.58 -12.91 -12.19
CA PHE A 100 0.70 -12.37 -11.72
C PHE A 100 1.89 -12.94 -12.51
N HIS A 101 2.59 -12.08 -13.27
CA HIS A 101 3.64 -12.50 -14.18
C HIS A 101 5.04 -12.38 -13.56
N THR A 102 5.56 -13.48 -13.02
CA THR A 102 6.90 -13.46 -12.41
C THR A 102 8.05 -13.38 -13.42
N GLU A 103 7.82 -13.87 -14.64
CA GLU A 103 8.82 -13.90 -15.73
C GLU A 103 8.80 -12.64 -16.60
N ASP A 104 7.67 -11.92 -16.62
CA ASP A 104 7.49 -10.69 -17.40
C ASP A 104 6.96 -9.58 -16.49
N LEU A 105 7.88 -9.04 -15.71
CA LEU A 105 7.59 -7.98 -14.73
C LEU A 105 6.96 -6.73 -15.39
N GLY A 106 7.19 -6.52 -16.69
CA GLY A 106 6.59 -5.42 -17.45
C GLY A 106 5.07 -5.46 -17.50
N LYS A 107 4.47 -6.65 -17.37
CA LYS A 107 3.00 -6.82 -17.32
C LYS A 107 2.39 -6.47 -15.97
N ASN A 108 3.19 -6.43 -14.92
CA ASN A 108 2.74 -6.07 -13.58
C ASN A 108 2.93 -4.57 -13.28
N VAL A 109 3.43 -3.77 -14.23
CA VAL A 109 3.64 -2.32 -14.03
C VAL A 109 2.28 -1.67 -13.80
N HIS A 110 2.14 -1.04 -12.64
CA HIS A 110 0.92 -0.32 -12.27
C HIS A 110 1.10 1.19 -12.35
N TYR A 111 2.26 1.70 -11.91
CA TYR A 111 2.68 3.09 -12.13
C TYR A 111 4.04 3.14 -12.82
N GLY A 112 4.16 4.00 -13.83
CA GLY A 112 5.38 4.20 -14.61
C GLY A 112 6.46 4.95 -13.83
N SER A 113 6.10 5.61 -12.73
CA SER A 113 7.04 6.30 -11.85
C SER A 113 6.55 6.40 -10.40
N PHE A 114 7.49 6.61 -9.46
CA PHE A 114 7.17 7.01 -8.09
C PHE A 114 6.32 8.29 -8.03
N GLN A 115 6.49 9.22 -8.97
CA GLN A 115 5.71 10.46 -8.97
C GLN A 115 4.24 10.19 -9.29
N GLU A 116 3.96 9.37 -10.31
CA GLU A 116 2.59 8.92 -10.62
C GLU A 116 1.96 8.22 -9.41
N TYR A 117 2.73 7.39 -8.71
CA TYR A 117 2.26 6.72 -7.51
C TYR A 117 1.94 7.68 -6.36
N VAL A 118 2.82 8.66 -6.12
CA VAL A 118 2.60 9.69 -5.11
C VAL A 118 1.37 10.53 -5.42
N ASP A 119 1.15 10.85 -6.70
CA ASP A 119 -0.03 11.62 -7.11
C ASP A 119 -1.33 10.82 -6.91
N TYR A 120 -1.30 9.51 -7.19
CA TYR A 120 -2.40 8.60 -6.83
C TYR A 120 -2.68 8.59 -5.32
N LEU A 121 -1.65 8.42 -4.48
CA LEU A 121 -1.83 8.39 -3.03
C LEU A 121 -2.42 9.70 -2.49
N ARG A 122 -2.07 10.85 -3.09
CA ARG A 122 -2.66 12.15 -2.75
C ARG A 122 -4.15 12.22 -3.12
N GLU A 123 -4.50 11.75 -4.31
CA GLU A 123 -5.90 11.72 -4.75
C GLU A 123 -6.74 10.81 -3.82
N LEU A 124 -6.22 9.64 -3.48
CA LEU A 124 -6.86 8.70 -2.55
C LEU A 124 -7.08 9.31 -1.16
N GLU A 125 -6.09 10.04 -0.64
CA GLU A 125 -6.21 10.76 0.64
C GLU A 125 -7.28 11.86 0.57
N GLU A 126 -7.29 12.65 -0.50
CA GLU A 126 -8.27 13.72 -0.69
C GLU A 126 -9.71 13.18 -0.75
N ASP A 127 -9.90 12.04 -1.42
CA ASP A 127 -11.18 11.35 -1.53
C ASP A 127 -11.61 10.75 -0.18
N THR A 128 -10.70 10.07 0.53
CA THR A 128 -10.94 9.55 1.89
C THR A 128 -11.41 10.67 2.82
N ARG A 129 -10.68 11.79 2.83
CA ARG A 129 -11.01 12.96 3.66
C ARG A 129 -12.37 13.55 3.28
N ARG A 130 -12.73 13.57 1.99
CA ARG A 130 -14.04 14.04 1.53
C ARG A 130 -15.15 13.14 2.05
N ASP A 131 -14.97 11.84 1.98
CA ASP A 131 -15.95 10.86 2.46
C ASP A 131 -16.13 10.90 3.97
N GLU A 132 -15.05 11.07 4.73
CA GLU A 132 -15.10 11.28 6.19
C GLU A 132 -15.94 12.52 6.54
N LEU A 133 -15.70 13.66 5.88
CA LEU A 133 -16.46 14.89 6.11
C LEU A 133 -17.95 14.72 5.75
N LEU A 134 -18.27 14.02 4.66
CA LEU A 134 -19.64 13.71 4.28
C LEU A 134 -20.30 12.78 5.29
N MET A 135 -19.56 11.80 5.83
CA MET A 135 -20.05 10.89 6.85
C MET A 135 -20.32 11.61 8.17
N GLU A 136 -19.42 12.48 8.62
CA GLU A 136 -19.61 13.34 9.79
C GLU A 136 -20.83 14.25 9.64
N GLU A 137 -21.00 14.88 8.47
CA GLU A 137 -22.16 15.72 8.18
C GLU A 137 -23.45 14.90 8.22
N ARG A 138 -23.46 13.70 7.61
CA ARG A 138 -24.59 12.76 7.68
C ARG A 138 -24.90 12.38 9.11
N ILE A 139 -23.90 12.04 9.93
CA ILE A 139 -24.09 11.68 11.35
C ILE A 139 -24.68 12.86 12.12
N LYS A 140 -24.16 14.07 11.93
CA LYS A 140 -24.63 15.29 12.61
C LYS A 140 -26.06 15.66 12.21
N ASN A 141 -26.43 15.42 10.96
CA ASN A 141 -27.75 15.75 10.41
C ASN A 141 -28.76 14.60 10.51
N ARG A 142 -28.38 13.43 11.04
CA ARG A 142 -29.31 12.31 11.30
C ARG A 142 -30.35 12.75 12.30
N LYS A 143 -31.61 12.57 11.94
CA LYS A 143 -32.74 12.90 12.82
C LYS A 143 -33.18 11.65 13.57
N TRP A 144 -33.44 11.78 14.87
CA TRP A 144 -33.73 10.65 15.76
C TRP A 144 -34.93 9.77 15.32
N TRP A 145 -35.87 10.33 14.55
CA TRP A 145 -37.03 9.60 14.03
C TRP A 145 -36.72 8.70 12.83
N GLN A 146 -35.55 8.82 12.19
CA GLN A 146 -35.15 7.95 11.08
C GLN A 146 -34.81 6.52 11.52
N PHE A 147 -34.72 6.27 12.83
CA PHE A 147 -34.50 4.94 13.42
C PHE A 147 -35.78 4.19 13.77
N TRP A 148 -36.96 4.84 13.67
CA TRP A 148 -38.25 4.24 13.95
C TRP A 148 -38.96 3.86 12.65
N ILE A 149 -38.70 2.65 12.15
CA ILE A 149 -39.59 2.00 11.19
C ILE A 149 -40.63 1.23 12.03
N PRO A 150 -41.89 1.68 12.11
CA PRO A 150 -42.91 0.91 12.80
C PRO A 150 -43.06 -0.44 12.08
N LYS A 151 -42.88 -1.54 12.82
CA LYS A 151 -43.17 -2.88 12.30
C LYS A 151 -44.61 -2.90 11.82
N GLN A 152 -44.81 -3.04 10.50
CA GLN A 152 -46.14 -3.29 9.95
C GLN A 152 -46.58 -4.68 10.42
N GLN A 153 -47.72 -4.72 11.12
CA GLN A 153 -48.43 -5.95 11.49
C GLN A 153 -49.25 -6.46 10.30
#